data_AF-A0A1Q6EFH3-F1
#
_entry.id   AF-A0A1Q6EFH3-F1
#
_cell.length_a   1.000
_cell.length_b   1.000
_cell.length_c   1.000
_cell.angle_alpha   90.00
_cell.angle_beta   90.00
_cell.angle_gamma   90.00
#
_symmetry.space_group_name_H-M   'P 1'
#
loop_
_entity.id
_entity.type
_entity.pdbx_description
1 polymer ?
#
loop_
_entity_poly.entity_id
_entity_poly.type
_entity_poly.pdbx_seq_one_letter_code
_entity_poly.pdbx_strand_id
1 'polypeptide(L)'
;MVSGRNSKTVIVSATDIIFATVMACGCTVFRATYAGMSSVEDILAALRRGARSVMAGPVTVSLRNGTQGWTVRRTLMRRNEPEGMQLSLSF
;
A
#
# COMPACT_ATOMS: atom_id res chain seq x y z
N MET A 1 -7.02 -26.04 5.63
CA MET A 1 -7.65 -25.24 4.58
C MET A 1 -6.60 -24.23 4.08
N VAL A 2 -5.86 -24.58 3.03
CA VAL A 2 -4.73 -23.77 2.52
C VAL A 2 -5.33 -22.62 1.71
N SER A 3 -5.31 -21.41 2.26
CA SER A 3 -5.68 -20.20 1.53
C SER A 3 -4.61 -19.94 0.46
N GLY A 4 -4.86 -20.42 -0.75
CA GLY A 4 -4.00 -20.18 -1.90
C GLY A 4 -3.96 -18.70 -2.21
N ARG A 5 -2.88 -18.01 -1.82
CA ARG A 5 -2.54 -16.69 -2.35
C ARG A 5 -2.20 -16.86 -3.84
N ASN A 6 -3.19 -16.74 -4.71
CA ASN A 6 -2.97 -16.53 -6.13
C ASN A 6 -2.30 -15.16 -6.29
N SER A 7 -0.97 -15.16 -6.25
CA SER A 7 -0.16 -13.98 -6.52
C SER A 7 -0.08 -13.88 -8.04
N LYS A 8 -1.07 -13.23 -8.66
CA LYS A 8 -0.86 -12.70 -10.01
C LYS A 8 0.34 -11.76 -9.93
N THR A 9 1.46 -12.19 -10.50
CA THR A 9 2.62 -11.34 -10.73
C THR A 9 2.18 -10.27 -11.71
N VAL A 10 2.11 -9.03 -11.24
CA VAL A 10 1.85 -7.87 -12.08
C VAL A 10 3.18 -7.22 -12.42
N ILE A 11 3.34 -6.86 -13.69
CA ILE A 11 4.52 -6.18 -14.18
C ILE A 11 4.20 -4.68 -14.21
N VAL A 12 5.14 -3.88 -13.71
CA VAL A 12 5.08 -2.43 -13.74
C VAL A 12 6.23 -1.96 -14.61
N SER A 13 5.93 -1.10 -15.58
CA SER A 13 6.93 -0.46 -16.44
C SER A 13 7.04 1.02 -16.08
N ALA A 14 8.22 1.61 -16.25
CA ALA A 14 8.46 3.03 -15.94
C ALA A 14 7.52 4.00 -16.69
N THR A 15 7.01 3.60 -17.85
CA THR A 15 6.04 4.37 -18.65
C THR A 15 4.60 4.25 -18.17
N ASP A 16 4.32 3.38 -17.20
CA ASP A 16 2.96 3.16 -16.71
C ASP A 16 2.48 4.32 -15.84
N ILE A 17 1.19 4.61 -15.96
CA ILE A 17 0.47 5.52 -15.07
C ILE A 17 -0.32 4.67 -14.07
N ILE A 18 0.04 4.78 -12.79
CA ILE A 18 -0.57 4.02 -11.70
C ILE A 18 -1.42 4.94 -10.83
N PHE A 19 -2.70 4.63 -10.74
CA PHE A 19 -3.61 5.25 -9.78
C PHE A 19 -3.64 4.41 -8.50
N ALA A 20 -3.20 5.02 -7.41
CA ALA A 20 -3.17 4.38 -6.10
C ALA A 20 -4.20 5.00 -5.16
N THR A 21 -5.00 4.15 -4.53
CA THR A 21 -6.01 4.54 -3.53
C THR A 21 -5.78 3.74 -2.26
N VAL A 22 -5.69 4.43 -1.13
CA VAL A 22 -5.67 3.82 0.20
C VAL A 22 -7.01 4.07 0.87
N MET A 23 -7.58 3.02 1.45
CA MET A 23 -8.82 3.07 2.20
C MET A 23 -8.61 2.53 3.61
N ALA A 24 -9.20 3.17 4.62
CA ALA A 24 -9.38 2.57 5.94
C ALA A 24 -10.83 2.72 6.37
N CYS A 25 -11.37 1.69 7.02
CA CYS A 25 -12.76 1.64 7.46
C CYS A 25 -13.77 2.01 6.35
N GLY A 26 -13.47 1.64 5.10
CA GLY A 26 -14.31 1.98 3.93
C GLY A 26 -14.13 3.40 3.37
N CYS A 27 -13.46 4.30 4.10
CA CYS A 27 -13.20 5.67 3.66
C CYS A 27 -11.91 5.75 2.86
N THR A 28 -11.90 6.55 1.79
CA THR A 28 -10.64 6.88 1.09
C THR A 28 -9.88 7.90 1.92
N VAL A 29 -8.66 7.55 2.30
CA VAL A 29 -7.83 8.37 3.19
C VAL A 29 -6.59 8.92 2.50
N PHE A 30 -6.21 8.33 1.36
CA PHE A 30 -5.12 8.81 0.54
C PHE A 30 -5.32 8.38 -0.91
N ARG A 31 -5.01 9.29 -1.85
CA ARG A 31 -4.96 9.00 -3.28
C ARG A 31 -3.69 9.62 -3.85
N ALA A 32 -3.06 8.91 -4.77
CA ALA A 32 -1.94 9.42 -5.54
C ALA A 32 -1.95 8.83 -6.95
N THR A 33 -1.32 9.56 -7.86
CA THR A 33 -0.99 9.08 -9.19
C THR A 33 0.53 9.00 -9.29
N TYR A 34 1.04 7.87 -9.74
CA TYR A 34 2.46 7.64 -9.93
C TYR A 34 2.77 7.37 -11.40
N ALA A 35 3.92 7.86 -11.84
CA ALA A 35 4.54 7.56 -13.12
C ALA A 35 6.05 7.39 -12.89
N GLY A 36 6.77 6.72 -13.80
CA GLY A 36 8.21 6.47 -13.64
C GLY A 36 8.56 5.35 -12.66
N MET A 37 7.57 4.59 -12.18
CA MET A 37 7.79 3.49 -11.24
C MET A 37 8.14 2.20 -12.00
N SER A 38 9.08 1.41 -11.50
CA SER A 38 9.52 0.18 -12.18
C SER A 38 9.09 -1.10 -11.47
N SER A 39 8.44 -0.98 -10.31
CA SER A 39 7.97 -2.11 -9.52
C SER A 39 6.78 -1.75 -8.64
N VAL A 40 6.08 -2.78 -8.13
CA VAL A 40 5.01 -2.60 -7.14
C VAL A 40 5.60 -2.13 -5.80
N GLU A 41 6.80 -2.60 -5.47
CA GLU A 41 7.54 -2.25 -4.27
C GLU A 41 7.83 -0.74 -4.21
N ASP A 42 8.23 -0.12 -5.33
CA ASP A 42 8.45 1.32 -5.43
C ASP A 42 7.18 2.12 -5.15
N ILE A 43 6.06 1.67 -5.72
CA ILE A 43 4.74 2.27 -5.53
C ILE A 43 4.33 2.16 -4.06
N LEU A 44 4.51 0.98 -3.44
CA LEU A 44 4.21 0.76 -2.03
C LEU A 44 5.11 1.59 -1.11
N ALA A 45 6.39 1.76 -1.44
CA ALA A 45 7.31 2.62 -0.69
C ALA A 45 6.89 4.09 -0.79
N ALA A 46 6.53 4.56 -1.99
CA ALA A 46 6.02 5.91 -2.21
C ALA A 46 4.71 6.15 -1.45
N LEU A 47 3.79 5.18 -1.45
CA LEU A 47 2.56 5.22 -0.67
C LEU A 47 2.82 5.31 0.83
N ARG A 48 3.75 4.53 1.36
CA ARG A 48 4.11 4.57 2.79
C ARG A 48 4.65 5.95 3.20
N ARG A 49 5.44 6.59 2.32
CA ARG A 49 5.93 7.96 2.56
C ARG A 49 4.81 8.99 2.50
N GLY A 50 3.95 8.93 1.48
CA GLY A 50 2.87 9.90 1.28
C GLY A 50 1.72 9.78 2.30
N ALA A 51 1.40 8.56 2.73
CA ALA A 51 0.33 8.29 3.70
C ALA A 51 0.82 8.29 5.16
N ARG A 52 2.04 8.78 5.44
CA ARG A 52 2.70 8.63 6.75
C ARG A 52 1.85 9.15 7.92
N SER A 53 1.13 10.25 7.72
CA SER A 53 0.35 10.89 8.79
C SER A 53 -1.06 10.32 8.99
N VAL A 54 -1.54 9.48 8.05
CA VAL A 54 -2.99 9.22 7.93
C VAL A 54 -3.42 7.84 8.43
N MET A 55 -2.50 6.92 8.71
CA MET A 55 -2.87 5.50 8.85
C MET A 55 -2.11 4.78 9.97
N ALA A 56 -2.78 4.49 11.09
CA ALA A 56 -2.41 3.39 11.99
C ALA A 56 -3.44 2.27 11.84
N GLY A 57 -3.01 1.01 11.67
CA GLY A 57 -3.91 -0.14 11.59
C GLY A 57 -4.13 -0.70 10.18
N PRO A 58 -5.21 -1.47 9.97
CA PRO A 58 -5.49 -2.14 8.69
C PRO A 58 -5.94 -1.16 7.63
N VAL A 59 -5.34 -1.27 6.45
CA VAL A 59 -5.65 -0.42 5.29
C VAL A 59 -5.82 -1.30 4.06
N THR A 60 -6.69 -0.89 3.15
CA THR A 60 -6.78 -1.49 1.83
C THR A 60 -6.11 -0.57 0.82
N VAL A 61 -5.11 -1.10 0.11
CA VAL A 61 -4.48 -0.44 -1.02
C VAL A 61 -5.06 -1.01 -2.31
N SER A 62 -5.52 -0.13 -3.20
CA SER A 62 -5.94 -0.46 -4.55
C SER A 62 -5.01 0.24 -5.53
N LEU A 63 -4.32 -0.55 -6.37
CA LEU A 63 -3.46 -0.07 -7.44
C LEU A 63 -4.11 -0.39 -8.78
N ARG A 64 -4.38 0.62 -9.59
CA ARG A 64 -4.87 0.47 -10.96
C ARG A 64 -3.81 0.98 -11.91
N ASN A 65 -3.31 0.11 -12.78
CA ASN A 65 -2.49 0.51 -13.90
C ASN A 65 -3.40 0.99 -15.03
N GLY A 66 -3.39 2.30 -15.28
CA GLY A 66 -4.18 2.92 -16.34
C GLY A 66 -3.68 2.56 -17.74
N THR A 67 -2.37 2.31 -17.87
CA THR A 67 -1.71 2.00 -19.15
C THR A 67 -1.95 0.54 -19.54
N GLN A 68 -1.72 -0.41 -18.63
CA GLN A 68 -1.85 -1.85 -18.90
C GLN A 68 -3.22 -2.43 -18.54
N GLY A 69 -4.10 -1.65 -17.89
CA GLY A 69 -5.48 -2.03 -17.61
C GLY A 69 -5.69 -3.00 -16.44
N TRP A 70 -4.65 -3.40 -15.71
CA TRP A 70 -4.81 -4.27 -14.55
C TRP A 70 -5.14 -3.49 -13.27
N THR A 71 -5.79 -4.17 -12.32
CA THR A 71 -6.03 -3.66 -10.97
C THR A 71 -5.67 -4.73 -9.94
N VAL A 72 -4.97 -4.32 -8.88
CA VAL A 72 -4.63 -5.16 -7.73
C VAL A 72 -5.08 -4.47 -6.46
N ARG A 73 -5.81 -5.21 -5.62
CA ARG A 73 -6.25 -4.76 -4.30
C ARG A 73 -5.60 -5.64 -3.23
N ARG A 74 -4.99 -5.02 -2.22
CA ARG A 74 -4.36 -5.73 -1.10
C ARG A 74 -4.68 -5.05 0.22
N THR A 75 -5.00 -5.85 1.22
CA THR A 75 -5.08 -5.39 2.61
C THR A 75 -3.69 -5.46 3.24
N LEU A 76 -3.23 -4.35 3.79
CA LEU A 76 -1.94 -4.21 4.45
C LEU A 76 -2.18 -3.77 5.90
N MET A 77 -1.39 -4.30 6.84
CA MET A 77 -1.31 -3.74 8.18
C MET A 77 -0.22 -2.68 8.20
N ARG A 78 -0.60 -1.43 8.45
CA ARG A 78 0.38 -0.40 8.78
C ARG A 78 0.57 -0.39 10.28
N ARG A 79 1.75 -0.81 10.73
CA ARG A 79 2.20 -0.53 12.10
C ARG A 79 2.56 0.96 12.14
N ASN A 80 2.06 1.68 13.13
CA ASN A 80 2.80 2.85 13.59
C ASN A 80 4.15 2.30 14.02
N GLU A 81 5.24 2.83 13.48
CA GLU A 81 6.46 2.79 14.26
C GLU A 81 6.17 3.70 15.45
N PRO A 82 6.11 3.17 16.69
CA PRO A 82 6.17 4.07 17.81
C PRO A 82 7.53 4.75 17.70
N GLU A 83 7.58 6.08 17.65
CA GLU A 83 8.73 6.77 18.20
C GLU A 83 8.96 6.14 19.58
N GLY A 84 10.09 5.47 19.77
CA GLY A 84 10.24 4.35 20.68
C GLY A 84 9.69 4.60 22.08
N MET A 85 8.51 4.08 22.38
CA MET A 85 8.02 3.94 23.76
C MET A 85 8.17 2.48 24.16
N GLN A 86 9.39 2.12 24.58
CA GLN A 86 9.62 0.84 25.26
C GLN A 86 8.97 0.93 26.64
N LEU A 87 7.89 0.18 26.85
CA LEU A 87 7.28 0.04 28.17
C LEU A 87 7.98 -1.11 28.90
N SER A 88 8.85 -0.79 29.86
CA SER A 88 9.42 -1.77 30.78
C SER A 88 8.40 -2.10 31.87
N LEU A 89 8.00 -3.37 31.96
CA LEU A 89 7.24 -3.88 33.10
C LEU A 89 8.22 -4.18 34.23
N SER A 90 8.01 -3.51 35.36
CA SER A 90 8.69 -3.84 36.61
C SER A 90 7.80 -4.84 37.34
N PHE A 91 8.33 -6.03 37.61
CA PHE A 91 7.73 -7.03 38.49
C PHE A 91 8.50 -7.07 39.81
#